data_AF-A0A0Q6U9V8-F1
#
_entry.id   AF-A0A0Q6U9V8-F1
#
_cell.length_a   1.000
_cell.length_b   1.000
_cell.length_c   1.000
_cell.angle_alpha   90.00
_cell.angle_beta   90.00
_cell.angle_gamma   90.00
#
_symmetry.space_group_name_H-M   'P 1'
#
loop_
_entity.id
_entity.type
_entity.pdbx_description
1 polymer ?
#
loop_
_entity_poly.entity_id
_entity_poly.type
_entity_poly.pdbx_seq_one_letter_code
_entity_poly.pdbx_strand_id
1 'polypeptide(L)'
;MSQDGYTAAEALAALAILGLAIGGLTSGLMLIGRHQGQAQAALNDVERRRAMESQLTLALSTGGIFRSDDANGLRGDSRTMDFPCAGGRCAARLEGASLVLEDAGGERTTRLPTTADLRFEYLTASNASAIWPPTPRPPPAPAWEPLRAVVVRKSSSSSDEPVALARLWLQQKPACEYDLISQDCRGAP
;
A
#
# COMPACT_ATOMS: atom_id res chain seq x y z
N MET A 1 -3.84 54.37 57.75
CA MET A 1 -4.34 52.97 57.68
C MET A 1 -5.01 52.78 56.33
N SER A 2 -4.31 52.20 55.35
CA SER A 2 -4.85 51.87 54.00
C SER A 2 -3.86 51.06 53.14
N GLN A 3 -2.63 50.82 53.58
CA GLN A 3 -1.59 50.18 52.75
C GLN A 3 -1.63 48.64 52.75
N ASP A 4 -2.21 48.01 53.77
CA ASP A 4 -2.23 46.53 53.89
C ASP A 4 -3.25 45.82 52.98
N GLY A 5 -4.24 46.55 52.43
CA GLY A 5 -5.21 45.99 51.48
C GLY A 5 -4.68 45.90 50.05
N TYR A 6 -3.68 46.72 49.70
CA TYR A 6 -3.09 46.78 48.36
C TYR A 6 -2.16 45.59 48.09
N THR A 7 -1.45 45.12 49.13
CA THR A 7 -0.55 43.96 49.08
C THR A 7 -1.29 42.63 48.93
N ALA A 8 -2.49 42.49 49.51
CA ALA A 8 -3.30 41.29 49.35
C ALA A 8 -3.92 41.17 47.95
N ALA A 9 -4.37 42.29 47.37
CA ALA A 9 -4.91 42.33 46.01
C ALA A 9 -3.84 42.06 44.94
N GLU A 10 -2.63 42.61 45.11
CA GLU A 10 -1.49 42.31 44.22
C GLU A 10 -1.04 40.85 44.32
N ALA A 11 -1.01 40.27 45.53
CA ALA A 11 -0.68 38.85 45.70
C ALA A 11 -1.70 37.93 45.01
N LEU A 12 -3.00 38.25 45.09
CA LEU A 12 -4.06 37.53 44.38
C LEU A 12 -3.93 37.67 42.86
N ALA A 13 -3.61 38.87 42.36
CA ALA A 13 -3.37 39.09 40.93
C ALA A 13 -2.17 38.28 40.42
N ALA A 14 -1.07 38.26 41.17
CA ALA A 14 0.12 37.47 40.84
C ALA A 14 -0.19 35.96 40.80
N LEU A 15 -0.96 35.45 41.77
CA LEU A 15 -1.40 34.05 41.80
C LEU A 15 -2.34 33.70 40.64
N ALA A 16 -3.24 34.61 40.25
CA ALA A 16 -4.11 34.42 39.10
C ALA A 16 -3.31 34.35 37.79
N ILE A 17 -2.33 35.24 37.60
CA ILE A 17 -1.43 35.23 36.44
C ILE A 17 -0.61 33.93 36.39
N LEU A 18 -0.07 33.49 37.53
CA LEU A 18 0.66 32.22 37.63
C LEU A 18 -0.24 31.01 37.32
N GLY A 19 -1.47 30.99 37.84
CA GLY A 19 -2.45 29.93 37.56
C GLY A 19 -2.82 29.85 36.07
N LEU A 20 -3.03 31.01 35.43
CA LEU A 20 -3.30 31.08 33.99
C LEU A 20 -2.08 30.65 33.16
N ALA A 21 -0.87 31.03 33.57
CA ALA A 21 0.36 30.62 32.89
C ALA A 21 0.56 29.09 32.96
N ILE A 22 0.37 28.49 34.15
CA ILE A 22 0.46 27.04 34.35
C ILE A 22 -0.64 26.31 33.56
N GLY A 23 -1.88 26.82 33.57
CA GLY A 23 -2.98 26.27 32.79
C GLY A 23 -2.75 26.36 31.27
N GLY A 24 -2.13 27.43 30.79
CA GLY A 24 -1.70 27.58 29.40
C GLY A 24 -0.62 26.57 29.01
N LEU A 25 0.38 26.36 29.87
CA LEU A 25 1.46 25.39 29.65
C LEU A 25 0.96 23.95 29.59
N THR A 26 0.08 23.53 30.51
CA THR A 26 -0.48 22.17 30.50
C THR A 26 -1.34 21.91 29.27
N SER A 27 -2.16 22.89 28.88
CA SER A 27 -2.97 22.82 27.66
C SER A 27 -2.09 22.74 26.40
N GLY A 28 -0.99 23.50 26.34
CA GLY A 28 -0.01 23.44 25.26
C GLY A 28 0.68 22.08 25.15
N LEU A 29 1.10 21.51 26.30
CA LEU A 29 1.71 20.17 26.34
C LEU A 29 0.74 19.06 25.89
N MET A 30 -0.54 19.14 26.26
CA MET A 30 -1.56 18.19 25.80
C MET A 30 -1.77 18.26 24.28
N LEU A 31 -1.80 19.46 23.70
CA LEU A 31 -1.90 19.66 22.26
C LEU A 31 -0.67 19.08 21.53
N ILE A 32 0.53 19.37 22.02
CA ILE A 32 1.77 18.81 21.45
C ILE A 32 1.76 17.29 21.52
N GLY A 33 1.40 16.70 22.67
CA GLY A 33 1.29 15.26 22.81
C GLY A 33 0.28 14.64 21.84
N ARG A 34 -0.87 15.28 21.64
CA ARG A 34 -1.87 14.86 20.65
C ARG A 34 -1.33 14.90 19.23
N HIS A 35 -0.62 15.97 18.85
CA HIS A 35 -0.01 16.09 17.53
C HIS A 35 1.11 15.08 17.30
N GLN A 36 1.96 14.82 18.31
CA GLN A 36 2.98 13.79 18.24
C GLN A 36 2.37 12.39 18.06
N GLY A 37 1.29 12.09 18.80
CA GLY A 37 0.57 10.82 18.65
C GLY A 37 -0.04 10.63 17.25
N GLN A 38 -0.63 11.69 16.68
CA GLN A 38 -1.15 11.66 15.32
C GLN A 38 -0.04 11.48 14.26
N ALA A 39 1.09 12.18 14.43
CA ALA A 39 2.24 12.04 13.53
C ALA A 39 2.82 10.63 13.58
N GLN A 40 2.99 10.06 14.78
CA GLN A 40 3.49 8.69 14.92
C GLN A 40 2.53 7.66 14.31
N ALA A 41 1.21 7.84 14.48
CA ALA A 41 0.22 6.97 13.85
C ALA A 41 0.30 7.04 12.31
N ALA A 42 0.48 8.24 11.75
CA ALA A 42 0.64 8.43 10.31
C ALA A 42 1.94 7.79 9.79
N LEU A 43 3.05 7.92 10.50
CA LEU A 43 4.31 7.27 10.15
C LEU A 43 4.18 5.74 10.15
N ASN A 44 3.59 5.18 11.20
CA ASN A 44 3.35 3.74 11.31
C ASN A 44 2.44 3.21 10.19
N ASP A 45 1.44 4.00 9.74
CA ASP A 45 0.59 3.65 8.59
C ASP A 45 1.40 3.60 7.29
N VAL A 46 2.21 4.64 7.02
CA VAL A 46 3.07 4.69 5.83
C VAL A 46 4.08 3.54 5.80
N GLU A 47 4.73 3.23 6.93
CA GLU A 47 5.68 2.12 7.03
C GLU A 47 5.02 0.77 6.74
N ARG A 48 3.82 0.52 7.29
CA ARG A 48 3.07 -0.72 7.05
C ARG A 48 2.60 -0.86 5.61
N ARG A 49 2.16 0.23 4.97
CA ARG A 49 1.81 0.25 3.54
C ARG A 49 3.03 -0.06 2.67
N ARG A 50 4.17 0.57 2.94
CA ARG A 50 5.44 0.28 2.24
C ARG A 50 5.91 -1.16 2.44
N ALA A 51 5.77 -1.70 3.65
CA ALA A 51 6.12 -3.10 3.92
C ALA A 51 5.27 -4.06 3.08
N MET A 52 3.95 -3.84 3.01
CA MET A 52 3.05 -4.62 2.16
C MET A 52 3.43 -4.51 0.68
N GLU A 53 3.66 -3.30 0.18
CA GLU A 53 4.05 -3.06 -1.21
C GLU A 53 5.37 -3.75 -1.57
N SER A 54 6.37 -3.63 -0.71
CA SER A 54 7.69 -4.25 -0.90
C SER A 54 7.60 -5.78 -0.89
N GLN A 55 6.88 -6.37 0.07
CA GLN A 55 6.69 -7.81 0.14
C GLN A 55 6.00 -8.35 -1.10
N LEU A 56 4.92 -7.69 -1.54
CA LEU A 56 4.18 -8.12 -2.71
C LEU A 56 5.00 -7.96 -4.00
N THR A 57 5.72 -6.84 -4.14
CA THR A 57 6.63 -6.60 -5.27
C THR A 57 7.71 -7.67 -5.34
N LEU A 58 8.35 -7.97 -4.20
CA LEU A 58 9.39 -8.98 -4.13
C LEU A 58 8.86 -10.37 -4.51
N ALA A 59 7.71 -10.78 -3.95
CA ALA A 59 7.10 -12.07 -4.27
C ALA A 59 6.82 -12.23 -5.77
N LEU A 60 6.17 -11.22 -6.36
CA LEU A 60 5.81 -11.22 -7.78
C LEU A 60 7.03 -11.13 -8.71
N SER A 61 8.10 -10.46 -8.28
CA SER A 61 9.32 -10.31 -9.09
C SER A 61 10.03 -11.64 -9.38
N THR A 62 9.81 -12.67 -8.55
CA THR A 62 10.43 -14.00 -8.74
C THR A 62 9.71 -14.88 -9.77
N GLY A 63 8.48 -14.56 -10.14
CA GLY A 63 7.66 -15.38 -11.05
C GLY A 63 7.80 -15.07 -12.54
N GLY A 64 8.50 -13.99 -12.90
CA GLY A 64 8.69 -13.58 -14.29
C GLY A 64 7.51 -12.81 -14.88
N ILE A 65 7.32 -12.91 -16.21
CA ILE A 65 6.26 -12.20 -16.93
C ILE A 65 4.97 -13.02 -16.87
N PHE A 66 3.94 -12.48 -16.22
CA PHE A 66 2.61 -13.09 -16.19
C PHE A 66 1.80 -12.65 -17.41
N ARG A 67 1.43 -13.60 -18.26
CA ARG A 67 0.58 -13.38 -19.44
C ARG A 67 -0.82 -13.91 -19.20
N SER A 68 -1.82 -13.28 -19.82
CA SER A 68 -3.22 -13.70 -19.67
C SER A 68 -3.54 -15.06 -20.33
N ASP A 69 -2.70 -15.53 -21.25
CA ASP A 69 -2.83 -16.80 -21.97
C ASP A 69 -2.00 -17.94 -21.35
N ASP A 70 -1.21 -17.67 -20.32
CA ASP A 70 -0.37 -18.68 -19.67
C ASP A 70 -1.18 -19.51 -18.66
N ALA A 71 -1.43 -20.77 -19.01
CA ALA A 71 -2.14 -21.71 -18.15
C ALA A 71 -1.43 -21.98 -16.81
N ASN A 72 -0.10 -21.87 -16.75
CA ASN A 72 0.67 -22.14 -15.53
C ASN A 72 1.11 -20.86 -14.79
N GLY A 73 0.72 -19.69 -15.30
CA GLY A 73 1.07 -18.38 -14.77
C GLY A 73 0.35 -18.01 -13.48
N LEU A 74 0.29 -16.70 -13.22
CA LEU A 74 -0.50 -16.14 -12.12
C LEU A 74 -1.99 -16.38 -12.40
N ARG A 75 -2.73 -16.75 -11.37
CA ARG A 75 -4.19 -16.80 -11.33
C ARG A 75 -4.66 -16.14 -10.05
N GLY A 76 -5.84 -15.54 -10.05
CA GLY A 76 -6.36 -14.91 -8.85
C GLY A 76 -7.66 -14.17 -9.04
N ASP A 77 -8.29 -13.85 -7.93
CA ASP A 77 -9.49 -13.04 -7.82
C ASP A 77 -9.23 -11.83 -6.91
N SER A 78 -10.30 -11.18 -6.47
CA SER A 78 -10.22 -9.98 -5.62
C SER A 78 -9.67 -10.24 -4.21
N ARG A 79 -9.50 -11.50 -3.79
CA ARG A 79 -9.09 -11.87 -2.43
C ARG A 79 -7.87 -12.78 -2.40
N THR A 80 -7.65 -13.56 -3.45
CA THR A 80 -6.61 -14.59 -3.49
C THR A 80 -5.89 -14.56 -4.82
N MET A 81 -4.61 -14.91 -4.82
CA MET A 81 -3.86 -15.19 -6.04
C MET A 81 -2.81 -16.25 -5.78
N ASP A 82 -2.55 -17.05 -6.81
CA ASP A 82 -1.53 -18.08 -6.86
C ASP A 82 -0.64 -17.86 -8.07
N PHE A 83 0.68 -17.97 -7.88
CA PHE A 83 1.65 -17.69 -8.93
C PHE A 83 2.92 -18.53 -8.78
N PRO A 84 3.63 -18.82 -9.88
CA PRO A 84 4.94 -19.44 -9.80
C PRO A 84 5.93 -18.48 -9.12
N CYS A 85 6.79 -19.02 -8.25
CA CYS A 85 7.83 -18.28 -7.56
C CYS A 85 9.07 -19.15 -7.34
N ALA A 86 10.16 -18.57 -6.81
CA ALA A 86 11.36 -19.32 -6.50
C ALA A 86 11.06 -20.43 -5.47
N GLY A 87 11.20 -21.69 -5.88
CA GLY A 87 10.95 -22.86 -5.02
C GLY A 87 9.58 -23.51 -5.16
N GLY A 88 8.69 -23.03 -6.06
CA GLY A 88 7.42 -23.70 -6.34
C GLY A 88 6.29 -22.75 -6.72
N ARG A 89 5.12 -22.95 -6.09
CA ARG A 89 4.00 -22.01 -6.16
C ARG A 89 3.95 -21.20 -4.88
N CYS A 90 3.71 -19.90 -5.04
CA CYS A 90 3.40 -18.99 -3.96
C CYS A 90 1.90 -18.66 -4.00
N ALA A 91 1.34 -18.34 -2.84
CA ALA A 91 -0.02 -17.86 -2.73
C ALA A 91 -0.04 -16.55 -1.94
N ALA A 92 -0.92 -15.63 -2.32
CA ALA A 92 -1.20 -14.43 -1.57
C ALA A 92 -2.70 -14.30 -1.36
N ARG A 93 -3.13 -13.99 -0.15
CA ARG A 93 -4.53 -13.85 0.22
C ARG A 93 -4.76 -12.65 1.13
N LEU A 94 -5.92 -12.02 0.99
CA LEU A 94 -6.35 -10.89 1.80
C LEU A 94 -7.36 -11.35 2.84
N GLU A 95 -7.03 -11.15 4.11
CA GLU A 95 -7.90 -11.45 5.26
C GLU A 95 -8.24 -10.14 5.99
N GLY A 96 -9.39 -9.55 5.63
CA GLY A 96 -9.77 -8.23 6.13
C GLY A 96 -8.77 -7.16 5.71
N ALA A 97 -7.96 -6.70 6.68
CA ALA A 97 -6.91 -5.69 6.51
C ALA A 97 -5.48 -6.27 6.49
N SER A 98 -5.36 -7.60 6.40
CA SER A 98 -4.08 -8.31 6.39
C SER A 98 -3.79 -8.89 5.01
N LEU A 99 -2.55 -8.75 4.56
CA LEU A 99 -1.99 -9.55 3.47
C LEU A 99 -1.26 -10.75 4.07
N VAL A 100 -1.65 -11.93 3.63
CA VAL A 100 -0.98 -13.19 3.96
C VAL A 100 -0.29 -13.69 2.69
N LEU A 101 1.01 -13.91 2.77
CA LEU A 101 1.84 -14.41 1.69
C LEU A 101 2.44 -15.76 2.12
N GLU A 102 2.21 -16.78 1.31
CA GLU A 102 2.74 -18.13 1.50
C GLU A 102 3.74 -18.42 0.38
N ASP A 103 4.95 -18.81 0.77
CA ASP A 103 6.02 -19.23 -0.13
C ASP A 103 6.76 -20.45 0.42
N ALA A 104 7.82 -20.90 -0.27
CA ALA A 104 8.62 -22.04 0.17
C ALA A 104 9.29 -21.84 1.56
N GLY A 105 9.44 -20.59 2.01
CA GLY A 105 9.95 -20.22 3.33
C GLY A 105 8.88 -20.15 4.42
N GLY A 106 7.60 -20.32 4.08
CA GLY A 106 6.47 -20.35 5.01
C GLY A 106 5.48 -19.20 4.82
N GLU A 107 4.61 -19.02 5.81
CA GLU A 107 3.57 -17.99 5.81
C GLU A 107 4.07 -16.68 6.47
N ARG A 108 3.83 -15.55 5.81
CA ARG A 108 4.17 -14.21 6.28
C ARG A 108 2.92 -13.33 6.23
N THR A 109 2.59 -12.67 7.34
CA THR A 109 1.40 -11.83 7.46
C THR A 109 1.76 -10.37 7.73
N THR A 110 1.21 -9.46 6.93
CA THR A 110 1.34 -8.02 7.09
C THR A 110 -0.02 -7.37 7.30
N ARG A 111 -0.24 -6.81 8.49
CA ARG A 111 -1.50 -6.18 8.87
C ARG A 111 -1.43 -4.66 8.76
N LEU A 112 -2.38 -4.07 8.04
CA LEU A 112 -2.53 -2.62 7.95
C LEU A 112 -3.37 -2.05 9.10
N PRO A 113 -3.14 -0.78 9.48
CA PRO A 113 -3.93 -0.09 10.48
C PRO A 113 -5.23 0.46 9.85
N THR A 114 -5.99 -0.40 9.16
CA THR A 114 -7.29 -0.06 8.59
C THR A 114 -8.33 -1.10 8.99
N THR A 115 -9.59 -0.68 9.06
CA THR A 115 -10.75 -1.57 9.26
C THR A 115 -11.47 -1.88 7.96
N ALA A 116 -11.08 -1.23 6.85
CA ALA A 116 -11.65 -1.49 5.55
C ALA A 116 -11.17 -2.84 5.02
N ASP A 117 -12.09 -3.59 4.43
CA ASP A 117 -11.74 -4.77 3.65
C ASP A 117 -10.83 -4.40 2.49
N LEU A 118 -9.82 -5.23 2.24
CA LEU A 118 -8.90 -5.07 1.11
C LEU A 118 -9.31 -5.99 -0.05
N ARG A 119 -9.03 -5.53 -1.27
CA ARG A 119 -9.17 -6.33 -2.50
C ARG A 119 -7.98 -6.17 -3.42
N PHE A 120 -7.64 -7.24 -4.15
CA PHE A 120 -6.74 -7.20 -5.27
C PHE A 120 -7.43 -6.64 -6.51
N GLU A 121 -6.65 -5.92 -7.30
CA GLU A 121 -6.99 -5.50 -8.64
C GLU A 121 -5.76 -5.67 -9.55
N TYR A 122 -5.97 -6.26 -10.71
CA TYR A 122 -4.95 -6.63 -11.67
C TYR A 122 -4.95 -5.61 -12.79
N LEU A 123 -3.82 -4.93 -12.98
CA LEU A 123 -3.65 -3.89 -13.99
C LEU A 123 -2.93 -4.44 -15.21
N THR A 124 -3.53 -4.26 -16.39
CA THR A 124 -2.88 -4.48 -17.69
C THR A 124 -2.60 -3.16 -18.39
N ALA A 125 -2.14 -3.22 -19.64
CA ALA A 125 -2.05 -2.05 -20.50
C ALA A 125 -3.43 -1.45 -20.83
N SER A 126 -4.47 -2.28 -20.85
CA SER A 126 -5.76 -1.93 -21.43
C SER A 126 -6.87 -1.77 -20.41
N ASN A 127 -6.77 -2.42 -19.24
CA ASN A 127 -7.82 -2.41 -18.24
C ASN A 127 -7.31 -2.75 -16.83
N ALA A 128 -8.15 -2.46 -15.83
CA ALA A 128 -8.08 -3.01 -14.50
C ALA A 128 -9.16 -4.09 -14.32
N SER A 129 -8.83 -5.19 -13.63
CA SER A 129 -9.74 -6.32 -13.42
C SER A 129 -9.66 -6.81 -11.98
N ALA A 130 -10.79 -7.27 -11.43
CA ALA A 130 -10.83 -7.93 -10.13
C ALA A 130 -10.40 -9.42 -10.21
N ILE A 131 -10.23 -9.95 -11.41
CA ILE A 131 -9.87 -11.36 -11.66
C ILE A 131 -8.73 -11.39 -12.68
N TRP A 132 -7.79 -12.30 -12.46
CA TRP A 132 -6.70 -12.60 -13.38
C TRP A 132 -6.61 -14.11 -13.67
N PRO A 133 -6.42 -14.51 -14.94
CA PRO A 133 -6.45 -13.67 -16.14
C PRO A 133 -7.86 -13.09 -16.41
N PRO A 134 -7.97 -11.95 -17.11
CA PRO A 134 -9.26 -11.37 -17.45
C PRO A 134 -10.02 -12.27 -18.44
N THR A 135 -11.35 -12.18 -18.43
CA THR A 135 -12.18 -12.90 -19.41
C THR A 135 -11.80 -12.50 -20.84
N PRO A 136 -11.66 -13.45 -21.78
CA PRO A 136 -11.35 -13.15 -23.18
C PRO A 136 -12.34 -12.14 -23.76
N ARG A 137 -11.81 -11.12 -24.43
CA ARG A 137 -12.62 -10.07 -25.08
C ARG A 137 -12.78 -10.39 -26.56
N PRO A 138 -13.93 -10.04 -27.19
CA PRO A 138 -14.09 -10.20 -28.62
C PRO A 138 -13.11 -9.27 -29.38
N PRO A 139 -12.76 -9.60 -30.63
CA PRO A 139 -11.94 -8.74 -31.48
C PRO A 139 -12.49 -7.30 -31.55
N PRO A 140 -11.64 -6.27 -31.57
CA PRO A 140 -10.20 -6.28 -31.86
C PRO A 140 -9.25 -6.39 -30.63
N ALA A 141 -9.64 -7.10 -29.55
CA ALA A 141 -8.73 -7.32 -28.42
C ALA A 141 -7.49 -8.17 -28.78
N PRO A 142 -6.33 -7.93 -28.14
CA PRO A 142 -5.13 -8.74 -28.35
C PRO A 142 -5.35 -10.19 -27.86
N ALA A 143 -4.64 -11.14 -28.47
CA ALA A 143 -4.71 -12.56 -28.10
C ALA A 143 -4.23 -12.82 -26.66
N TRP A 144 -3.33 -11.98 -26.16
CA TRP A 144 -2.84 -12.02 -24.78
C TRP A 144 -2.43 -10.64 -24.29
N GLU A 145 -2.42 -10.44 -22.96
CA GLU A 145 -1.95 -9.22 -22.32
C GLU A 145 -0.99 -9.53 -21.17
N PRO A 146 0.09 -8.74 -21.00
CA PRO A 146 0.93 -8.85 -19.83
C PRO A 146 0.29 -8.16 -18.62
N LEU A 147 0.40 -8.80 -17.45
CA LEU A 147 0.13 -8.17 -16.17
C LEU A 147 1.21 -7.11 -15.89
N ARG A 148 0.80 -5.88 -15.61
CA ARG A 148 1.70 -4.75 -15.34
C ARG A 148 1.85 -4.47 -13.85
N ALA A 149 0.80 -4.65 -13.09
CA ALA A 149 0.83 -4.47 -11.65
C ALA A 149 -0.33 -5.19 -10.96
N VAL A 150 -0.14 -5.46 -9.68
CA VAL A 150 -1.21 -5.84 -8.75
C VAL A 150 -1.37 -4.71 -7.75
N VAL A 151 -2.60 -4.20 -7.63
CA VAL A 151 -2.98 -3.15 -6.68
C VAL A 151 -3.77 -3.77 -5.55
N VAL A 152 -3.48 -3.36 -4.32
CA VAL A 152 -4.36 -3.60 -3.18
C VAL A 152 -5.17 -2.33 -2.94
N ARG A 153 -6.50 -2.43 -2.95
CA ARG A 153 -7.43 -1.32 -2.71
C ARG A 153 -8.32 -1.60 -1.52
N LYS A 154 -8.83 -0.54 -0.89
CA LYS A 154 -9.92 -0.64 0.08
C LYS A 154 -11.24 -0.89 -0.67
N SER A 155 -12.03 -1.85 -0.22
CA SER A 155 -13.27 -2.27 -0.87
C SER A 155 -14.45 -1.31 -0.60
N SER A 156 -14.40 -0.56 0.51
CA SER A 156 -15.54 0.24 1.01
C SER A 156 -15.33 1.76 0.97
N SER A 157 -14.18 2.25 0.52
CA SER A 157 -13.96 3.70 0.43
C SER A 157 -14.44 4.24 -0.91
N SER A 158 -15.21 5.33 -0.86
CA SER A 158 -15.46 6.19 -2.03
C SER A 158 -14.19 6.81 -2.60
N SER A 159 -13.08 6.76 -1.85
CA SER A 159 -11.75 7.05 -2.38
C SER A 159 -11.20 5.80 -3.07
N ASP A 160 -10.90 5.94 -4.36
CA ASP A 160 -10.16 4.96 -5.15
C ASP A 160 -8.66 5.00 -4.83
N GLU A 161 -8.32 5.05 -3.53
CA GLU A 161 -6.93 5.19 -3.07
C GLU A 161 -6.25 3.82 -3.04
N PRO A 162 -5.16 3.62 -3.80
CA PRO A 162 -4.37 2.40 -3.72
C PRO A 162 -3.65 2.35 -2.36
N VAL A 163 -3.74 1.20 -1.72
CA VAL A 163 -3.09 0.92 -0.43
C VAL A 163 -1.67 0.43 -0.62
N ALA A 164 -1.47 -0.41 -1.65
CA ALA A 164 -0.18 -0.90 -2.09
C ALA A 164 -0.22 -1.12 -3.61
N LEU A 165 0.89 -0.85 -4.30
CA LEU A 165 1.03 -1.06 -5.74
C LEU A 165 2.28 -1.88 -6.04
N ALA A 166 2.11 -3.17 -6.34
CA ALA A 166 3.21 -4.01 -6.77
C ALA A 166 3.37 -3.98 -8.29
N ARG A 167 4.37 -3.24 -8.76
CA ARG A 167 4.67 -3.13 -10.20
C ARG A 167 5.50 -4.33 -10.65
N LEU A 168 5.07 -4.92 -11.76
CA LEU A 168 5.81 -5.96 -12.45
C LEU A 168 6.71 -5.28 -13.48
N TRP A 169 8.02 -5.41 -13.27
CA TRP A 169 8.99 -4.98 -14.26
C TRP A 169 8.99 -6.03 -15.37
N LEU A 170 8.43 -5.66 -16.51
CA LEU A 170 8.71 -6.37 -17.76
C LEU A 170 10.19 -6.16 -18.02
N GLN A 171 11.04 -7.12 -17.64
CA GLN A 171 12.42 -7.10 -18.10
C GLN A 171 12.36 -7.12 -19.62
N GLN A 172 12.68 -5.98 -20.25
CA GLN A 172 13.12 -6.01 -21.63
C GLN A 172 14.30 -7.00 -21.65
N LYS A 173 14.21 -8.04 -22.50
CA LYS A 173 15.38 -8.86 -22.76
C LYS A 173 16.54 -7.91 -23.07
N PRO A 174 17.73 -8.07 -22.45
CA PRO A 174 18.88 -7.22 -22.74
C PRO A 174 19.21 -7.13 -24.25
N ALA A 175 18.85 -8.17 -25.00
CA ALA A 175 18.97 -8.22 -26.46
C ALA A 175 18.10 -7.18 -27.21
N CYS A 176 17.05 -6.62 -26.61
CA CYS A 176 16.17 -5.64 -27.24
C CYS A 176 16.46 -4.18 -26.79
N GLU A 177 17.41 -3.96 -25.87
CA GLU A 177 17.81 -2.61 -25.46
C GLU A 177 18.56 -1.88 -26.58
N TYR A 178 19.17 -2.63 -27.50
CA TYR A 178 19.85 -2.13 -28.71
C TYR A 178 19.02 -2.29 -30.00
N ASP A 179 17.73 -2.62 -29.91
CA ASP A 179 16.85 -2.80 -31.06
C ASP A 179 16.26 -1.49 -31.60
N LEU A 180 17.12 -0.47 -31.72
CA LEU A 180 16.84 0.73 -32.52
C LEU A 180 17.23 0.54 -33.99
N ILE A 181 18.02 -0.50 -34.31
CA ILE A 181 18.59 -0.71 -35.64
C ILE A 181 18.07 -1.99 -36.33
N SER A 182 17.87 -3.12 -35.63
CA SER A 182 17.54 -4.39 -36.32
C SER A 182 16.03 -4.61 -36.55
N GLN A 183 15.18 -3.95 -35.76
CA GLN A 183 13.71 -4.11 -35.71
C GLN A 183 13.23 -5.54 -35.45
N ASP A 184 14.09 -6.47 -35.04
CA ASP A 184 13.73 -7.88 -34.87
C ASP A 184 12.78 -8.11 -33.69
N CYS A 185 12.85 -7.29 -32.64
CA CYS A 185 11.96 -7.40 -31.48
C CYS A 185 10.58 -6.75 -31.71
N ARG A 186 10.38 -5.98 -32.81
CA ARG A 186 9.07 -5.39 -33.16
C ARG A 186 8.17 -6.34 -33.96
N GLY A 187 8.69 -7.49 -34.41
CA GLY A 187 8.04 -8.38 -35.36
C GLY A 187 7.71 -9.79 -34.88
N ALA A 188 7.77 -10.08 -33.57
CA ALA A 188 7.27 -11.37 -33.07
C ALA A 188 5.73 -11.31 -32.91
N PRO A 189 4.97 -12.19 -33.57
CA PRO A 189 3.50 -12.16 -33.60
C PRO A 189 2.84 -12.35 -32.22
#